data_AF-A0A3A0V9U8-F1
#
_entry.id   AF-A0A3A0V9U8-F1
#
_cell.length_a   1.000
_cell.length_b   1.000
_cell.length_c   1.000
_cell.angle_alpha   90.00
_cell.angle_beta   90.00
_cell.angle_gamma   90.00
#
_symmetry.space_group_name_H-M   'P 1'
#
loop_
_entity.id
_entity.type
_entity.pdbx_description
1 polymer ?
#
loop_
_entity_poly.entity_id
_entity_poly.type
_entity_poly.pdbx_seq_one_letter_code
_entity_poly.pdbx_strand_id
1 'polypeptide(L)'
;TILCIVGIFCITLIAICFSVMLSMKLSTGFNILSVIVLLMFMVIAPMIHGLKYLFPNGYDHAITPSDLLTKLGLMILTTLLYSVICYLVGLKMFKKLEY
;
A
#
# COMPACT_ATOMS: atom_id res chain seq x y z
N THR A 1 -15.58 -11.33 -0.62
CA THR A 1 -15.55 -11.49 -2.10
C THR A 1 -14.11 -11.71 -2.54
N ILE A 2 -13.86 -12.32 -3.72
CA ILE A 2 -12.51 -12.54 -4.27
C ILE A 2 -11.72 -11.21 -4.34
N LEU A 3 -12.40 -10.10 -4.61
CA LEU A 3 -11.87 -8.73 -4.57
C LEU A 3 -11.25 -8.34 -3.23
N CYS A 4 -11.84 -8.72 -2.09
CA CYS A 4 -11.26 -8.43 -0.77
C CYS A 4 -9.91 -9.14 -0.57
N ILE A 5 -9.79 -10.38 -1.04
CA ILE A 5 -8.56 -11.16 -0.92
C ILE A 5 -7.45 -10.51 -1.74
N VAL A 6 -7.77 -10.09 -2.97
CA VAL A 6 -6.83 -9.36 -3.84
C VAL A 6 -6.45 -8.01 -3.24
N GLY A 7 -7.42 -7.26 -2.67
CA GLY A 7 -7.15 -5.99 -2.01
C GLY A 7 -6.20 -6.13 -0.81
N ILE A 8 -6.41 -7.14 0.03
CA ILE A 8 -5.52 -7.44 1.16
C ILE A 8 -4.12 -7.79 0.65
N PHE A 9 -4.02 -8.63 -0.39
CA PHE A 9 -2.74 -8.96 -1.02
C PHE A 9 -2.00 -7.71 -1.52
N CYS A 10 -2.69 -6.81 -2.22
CA CYS A 10 -2.12 -5.54 -2.67
C CYS A 10 -1.61 -4.68 -1.51
N ILE A 11 -2.37 -4.56 -0.41
CA ILE A 11 -1.93 -3.81 0.77
C ILE A 11 -0.70 -4.43 1.42
N THR A 12 -0.66 -5.76 1.53
CA THR A 12 0.53 -6.44 2.07
C THR A 12 1.76 -6.22 1.20
N LEU A 13 1.60 -6.15 -0.12
CA LEU A 13 2.69 -5.87 -1.05
C LEU A 13 3.26 -4.45 -0.86
N ILE A 14 2.38 -3.45 -0.68
CA ILE A 14 2.77 -2.08 -0.33
C ILE A 14 3.52 -2.05 1.00
N ALA A 15 3.03 -2.77 2.01
CA ALA A 15 3.67 -2.84 3.32
C ALA A 15 5.07 -3.46 3.27
N ILE A 16 5.27 -4.50 2.44
CA ILE A 16 6.59 -5.10 2.22
C ILE A 16 7.54 -4.10 1.55
N CYS A 17 7.10 -3.41 0.49
CA CYS A 17 7.92 -2.38 -0.17
C CYS A 17 8.33 -1.26 0.80
N PHE A 18 7.40 -0.82 1.65
CA PHE A 18 7.69 0.17 2.69
C PHE A 18 8.67 -0.34 3.75
N SER A 19 8.55 -1.61 4.15
CA SER A 19 9.47 -2.25 5.09
C SER A 19 10.89 -2.33 4.57
N VAL A 20 11.06 -2.71 3.29
CA VAL A 20 12.38 -2.78 2.63
C VAL A 20 13.04 -1.40 2.62
N MET A 21 12.27 -0.34 2.33
CA MET A 21 12.76 1.03 2.34
C MET A 21 13.22 1.47 3.75
N LEU A 22 12.42 1.20 4.78
CA LEU A 22 12.76 1.59 6.16
C LEU A 22 13.95 0.80 6.72
N SER A 23 14.07 -0.49 6.35
CA SER A 23 15.18 -1.34 6.77
C SER A 23 16.55 -0.82 6.33
N MET A 24 16.62 0.06 5.33
CA MET A 24 17.87 0.68 4.89
C MET A 24 18.42 1.71 5.89
N LYS A 25 17.59 2.25 6.80
CA LYS A 25 18.01 3.29 7.76
C LYS A 25 17.69 3.01 9.22
N LEU A 26 16.71 2.15 9.50
CA LEU A 26 16.18 1.97 10.84
C LEU A 26 16.47 0.56 11.36
N SER A 27 16.63 0.44 12.68
CA SER A 27 16.78 -0.84 13.34
C SER A 27 15.56 -1.73 13.12
N THR A 28 15.77 -3.04 13.12
CA THR A 28 14.75 -4.08 12.84
C THR A 28 13.48 -3.90 13.67
N GLY A 29 13.60 -3.57 14.96
CA GLY A 29 12.45 -3.34 15.85
C GLY A 29 11.59 -2.13 15.44
N PHE A 30 12.22 -1.04 14.99
CA PHE A 30 11.49 0.15 14.56
C PHE A 30 10.84 -0.05 13.17
N ASN A 31 11.50 -0.82 12.29
CA ASN A 31 10.92 -1.22 11.00
C ASN A 31 9.62 -2.02 11.21
N ILE A 32 9.64 -3.03 12.08
CA ILE A 32 8.46 -3.84 12.40
C ILE A 32 7.32 -2.96 12.94
N LEU A 33 7.61 -2.09 13.92
CA LEU A 33 6.61 -1.21 14.51
C LEU A 33 5.98 -0.27 13.45
N SER A 34 6.80 0.34 12.60
CA SER A 34 6.32 1.26 11.57
C SER A 34 5.43 0.57 10.53
N VAL A 35 5.79 -0.66 10.13
CA VAL A 35 4.99 -1.46 9.20
C VAL A 35 3.64 -1.85 9.82
N ILE A 36 3.61 -2.22 11.10
CA ILE A 36 2.35 -2.55 11.81
C ILE A 36 1.43 -1.34 11.87
N VAL A 37 1.96 -0.17 12.27
CA VAL A 37 1.18 1.08 12.34
C VAL A 37 0.64 1.46 10.96
N LEU A 38 1.45 1.32 9.91
CA LEU A 38 1.01 1.56 8.54
C LEU A 38 -0.12 0.61 8.13
N LEU A 39 0.02 -0.69 8.42
CA LEU A 39 -0.98 -1.69 8.07
C LEU A 39 -2.32 -1.42 8.77
N MET A 40 -2.29 -1.05 10.06
CA MET A 40 -3.48 -0.63 10.80
C MET A 40 -4.14 0.58 10.14
N PHE A 41 -3.36 1.59 9.75
CA PHE A 41 -3.89 2.76 9.07
C PHE A 41 -4.53 2.42 7.72
N MET A 42 -3.90 1.55 6.92
CA MET A 42 -4.42 1.13 5.61
C MET A 42 -5.71 0.31 5.71
N VAL A 43 -5.91 -0.42 6.81
CA VAL A 43 -7.15 -1.18 7.08
C VAL A 43 -8.28 -0.25 7.53
N ILE A 44 -7.98 0.77 8.33
CA ILE A 44 -8.98 1.72 8.86
C ILE A 44 -9.39 2.77 7.82
N ALA A 45 -8.44 3.24 7.00
CA ALA A 45 -8.65 4.27 6.00
C ALA A 45 -9.87 4.07 5.07
N PRO A 46 -10.14 2.87 4.51
CA PRO A 46 -11.32 2.66 3.67
C PRO A 46 -12.66 2.74 4.43
N MET A 47 -12.67 2.71 5.77
CA MET A 47 -13.86 2.91 6.60
C MET A 47 -14.25 4.40 6.71
N ILE A 48 -13.34 5.31 6.32
CA ILE A 48 -13.58 6.76 6.30
C ILE A 48 -14.06 7.17 4.91
N HIS A 49 -15.25 7.79 4.83
CA HIS A 49 -15.92 8.11 3.56
C HIS A 49 -15.04 8.87 2.54
N GLY A 50 -14.10 9.72 2.99
CA GLY A 50 -13.20 10.48 2.13
C GLY A 50 -11.93 9.75 1.66
N LEU A 51 -11.48 8.71 2.37
CA LEU A 51 -10.23 7.97 2.05
C LEU A 51 -10.47 6.64 1.34
N LYS A 52 -11.73 6.33 1.03
CA LYS A 52 -12.16 5.06 0.44
C LYS A 52 -11.46 4.71 -0.88
N TYR A 53 -11.11 5.68 -1.71
CA TYR A 53 -10.43 5.44 -2.99
C TYR A 53 -8.90 5.54 -2.92
N LEU A 54 -8.35 5.83 -1.75
CA LEU A 54 -6.91 6.01 -1.57
C LEU A 54 -6.17 4.67 -1.44
N PHE A 55 -6.89 3.62 -1.04
CA PHE A 55 -6.35 2.28 -0.86
C PHE A 55 -7.08 1.24 -1.71
N PRO A 56 -6.35 0.22 -2.20
CA PRO A 56 -6.94 -0.82 -3.05
C PRO A 56 -8.11 -1.55 -2.37
N ASN A 57 -8.15 -1.62 -1.04
CA ASN A 57 -9.26 -2.25 -0.31
C ASN A 57 -10.61 -1.51 -0.36
N GLY A 58 -10.65 -0.20 -0.62
CA GLY A 58 -11.92 0.54 -0.56
C GLY A 58 -12.75 0.51 -1.85
N TYR A 59 -12.20 -0.04 -2.94
CA TYR A 59 -12.91 -0.22 -4.22
C TYR A 59 -13.98 -1.34 -4.19
N ASP A 60 -14.00 -2.19 -3.15
CA ASP A 60 -15.03 -3.24 -3.00
C ASP A 60 -16.45 -2.64 -2.96
N HIS A 61 -16.62 -1.55 -2.21
CA HIS A 61 -17.90 -0.84 -2.00
C HIS A 61 -18.18 0.28 -3.02
N ALA A 62 -17.51 0.33 -4.17
CA ALA A 62 -17.84 1.29 -5.23
C ALA A 62 -19.19 0.93 -5.89
N ILE A 63 -20.06 1.94 -6.03
CA ILE A 63 -21.52 1.90 -6.25
C ILE A 63 -21.95 1.26 -7.59
N THR A 64 -21.03 1.05 -8.54
CA THR A 64 -21.39 0.53 -9.86
C THR A 64 -21.02 -0.96 -9.99
N PRO A 65 -21.95 -1.85 -10.36
CA PRO A 65 -21.68 -3.28 -10.64
C PRO A 65 -20.92 -3.53 -11.95
N SER A 66 -20.39 -2.48 -12.59
CA SER A 66 -19.71 -2.56 -13.87
C SER A 66 -18.24 -3.01 -13.71
N ASP A 67 -17.99 -4.21 -14.21
CA ASP A 67 -16.71 -4.90 -14.42
C ASP A 67 -15.80 -5.12 -13.21
N LEU A 68 -15.81 -6.35 -12.71
CA LEU A 68 -14.78 -6.90 -11.81
C LEU A 68 -13.35 -6.56 -12.32
N LEU A 69 -13.19 -6.52 -13.65
CA LEU A 69 -11.95 -6.14 -14.34
C LEU A 69 -11.51 -4.69 -14.08
N THR A 70 -12.43 -3.71 -14.08
CA THR A 70 -12.08 -2.30 -13.84
C THR A 70 -11.72 -2.05 -12.37
N LYS A 71 -12.41 -2.72 -11.44
CA LYS A 71 -12.05 -2.69 -10.01
C LYS A 71 -10.65 -3.30 -9.78
N LEU A 72 -10.35 -4.43 -10.40
CA LEU A 72 -9.01 -5.03 -10.35
C LEU A 72 -7.94 -4.14 -10.98
N GLY A 73 -8.24 -3.53 -12.14
CA GLY A 73 -7.32 -2.60 -12.81
C GLY A 73 -6.95 -1.41 -11.92
N LEU A 74 -7.93 -0.82 -11.22
CA LEU A 74 -7.71 0.28 -10.27
C LEU A 74 -6.88 -0.17 -9.04
N MET A 75 -7.14 -1.36 -8.50
CA MET A 75 -6.34 -1.92 -7.41
C MET A 75 -4.88 -2.13 -7.82
N ILE A 76 -4.64 -2.67 -9.02
CA ILE A 76 -3.28 -2.88 -9.53
C ILE A 76 -2.59 -1.54 -9.79
N LEU A 77 -3.29 -0.57 -10.39
CA LEU A 77 -2.75 0.75 -10.72
C LEU A 77 -2.35 1.54 -9.47
N THR A 78 -3.18 1.53 -8.42
CA THR A 78 -2.85 2.15 -7.13
C THR A 78 -1.66 1.47 -6.47
N THR A 79 -1.59 0.14 -6.50
CA THR A 79 -0.45 -0.63 -5.96
C THR A 79 0.85 -0.30 -6.70
N LEU A 80 0.79 -0.18 -8.03
CA LEU A 80 1.92 0.24 -8.86
C LEU A 80 2.39 1.66 -8.50
N LEU A 81 1.48 2.62 -8.34
CA LEU A 81 1.83 3.98 -7.93
C LEU A 81 2.54 3.98 -6.57
N TYR A 82 2.02 3.26 -5.58
CA TYR A 82 2.67 3.14 -4.27
C TYR A 82 4.05 2.47 -4.35
N SER A 83 4.19 1.44 -5.18
CA SER A 83 5.48 0.77 -5.41
C SER A 83 6.50 1.72 -6.04
N VAL A 84 6.12 2.49 -7.06
CA VAL A 84 6.98 3.50 -7.70
C VAL A 84 7.40 4.59 -6.71
N ILE A 85 6.48 5.07 -5.87
CA ILE A 85 6.80 6.06 -4.83
C ILE A 85 7.80 5.47 -3.83
N CYS A 86 7.56 4.26 -3.33
CA CYS A 86 8.49 3.59 -2.41
C CYS A 86 9.87 3.38 -3.04
N TYR A 87 9.92 3.01 -4.33
CA TYR A 87 11.16 2.83 -5.06
C TYR A 87 11.95 4.15 -5.21
N LEU A 88 11.28 5.24 -5.62
CA LEU A 88 11.92 6.56 -5.76
C LEU A 88 12.43 7.10 -4.41
N VAL A 89 11.65 6.92 -3.34
CA VAL A 89 12.08 7.31 -2.00
C VAL A 89 13.23 6.44 -1.51
N GLY A 90 13.18 5.13 -1.72
CA GLY A 90 14.26 4.20 -1.44
C GLY A 90 15.55 4.57 -2.16
N LEU A 91 15.48 4.90 -3.45
CA LEU A 91 16.64 5.32 -4.24
C LEU A 91 17.25 6.64 -3.75
N LYS A 92 16.41 7.60 -3.34
CA LYS A 92 16.88 8.84 -2.68
C LYS A 92 17.53 8.56 -1.31
N MET A 93 16.96 7.64 -0.52
CA MET A 93 17.51 7.26 0.78
C MET A 93 18.84 6.52 0.64
N PHE A 94 18.98 5.63 -0.35
CA PHE A 94 20.18 4.87 -0.65
C PHE A 94 21.32 5.77 -1.12
N LYS A 95 21.06 6.70 -2.06
CA LYS A 95 22.05 7.71 -2.51
C LYS A 95 22.59 8.58 -1.37
N LYS A 96 21.82 8.75 -0.30
CA LYS A 96 22.21 9.55 0.88
C LYS A 96 22.92 8.72 1.95
N LEU A 97 23.04 7.40 1.76
CA LEU A 97 23.69 6.47 2.67
C LEU A 97 25.12 6.15 2.20
N GLU A 98 25.37 6.20 0.89
CA GLU A 98 26.69 6.07 0.27
C GLU A 98 27.52 7.37 0.27
N TYR A 99 26.99 8.49 0.75
CA TYR A 99 27.72 9.75 0.95
C TYR A 99 28.00 10.01 2.43
#